data_AF-A0A838Y470-F1
#
_entry.id   AF-A0A838Y470-F1
#
_cell.length_a   1.000
_cell.length_b   1.000
_cell.length_c   1.000
_cell.angle_alpha   90.00
_cell.angle_beta   90.00
_cell.angle_gamma   90.00
#
_symmetry.space_group_name_H-M   'P 1'
#
loop_
_entity.id
_entity.type
_entity.pdbx_description
1 polymer ?
#
loop_
_entity_poly.entity_id
_entity_poly.type
_entity_poly.pdbx_seq_one_letter_code
_entity_poly.pdbx_strand_id
1 'polypeptide(L)'
;MSQPEDGNMTAQEDNRLTRQGAGGRALLIVDDDTDFAASLAGLLRLEDYRVFQAHDGETALGLIDRQSVSVALVDVRLGTGDGIEVVRALRKKDPDLVCVMITAYASVETAVEALQAGAYDYLMKPFHCEDLLATLNRCFERIQLLKDKALAAARLSQKQRMEAMGQLTSGIAHDFNNILAVQLSNLRLLEERVRHQPELAELVADALAATRSGSDLTTRLLGFGAAPSENIGLVRLDEELPALIRMLERTLGDTLVIRLRMEDGLSPVELLPGRLETSLLNLALNARDAMPAGGTLDFEARNVRLGLDGHQGPTDLVPGDYVVISVADSGEGMSPAVRARALDPLFTTKPPGEGCGLGLPMVDNFVRGSGGRLAIDSAPGRGTRISLYLPRAVQWPSGGANM
;
A
#
# COMPACT_ATOMS: atom_id res chain seq x y z
N MET A 1 27.62 -44.37 30.76
CA MET A 1 26.19 -44.36 31.16
C MET A 1 25.79 -42.91 31.41
N SER A 2 24.75 -42.33 30.80
CA SER A 2 23.95 -42.81 29.65
C SER A 2 23.26 -41.61 28.97
N GLN A 3 23.11 -41.66 27.65
CA GLN A 3 22.00 -41.07 26.87
C GLN A 3 20.83 -42.10 26.82
N PRO A 4 19.65 -41.86 26.20
CA PRO A 4 19.18 -40.72 25.38
C PRO A 4 18.30 -39.75 26.21
N GLU A 5 17.22 -39.04 25.82
CA GLU A 5 16.29 -39.04 24.66
C GLU A 5 15.80 -37.61 24.30
N ASP A 6 15.34 -37.44 23.06
CA ASP A 6 14.76 -36.22 22.48
C ASP A 6 13.24 -36.10 22.68
N GLY A 7 12.67 -34.95 22.31
CA GLY A 7 11.34 -34.93 21.67
C GLY A 7 10.22 -34.13 22.36
N ASN A 8 10.11 -32.83 22.05
CA ASN A 8 8.81 -32.17 21.91
C ASN A 8 8.88 -30.88 21.07
N MET A 9 9.23 -31.00 19.78
CA MET A 9 9.05 -29.90 18.81
C MET A 9 7.61 -30.01 18.29
N THR A 10 6.75 -29.06 18.67
CA THR A 10 5.29 -29.25 18.61
C THR A 10 4.70 -29.00 17.21
N ALA A 11 3.63 -29.74 16.88
CA ALA A 11 2.96 -29.78 15.57
C ALA A 11 2.18 -28.50 15.18
N GLN A 12 2.67 -27.32 15.56
CA GLN A 12 2.10 -26.02 15.20
C GLN A 12 2.82 -25.34 14.02
N GLU A 13 4.03 -25.79 13.66
CA GLU A 13 4.74 -25.27 12.48
C GLU A 13 4.24 -25.92 11.17
N ASP A 14 4.06 -27.25 11.11
CA ASP A 14 3.45 -27.96 9.95
C ASP A 14 2.08 -27.38 9.56
N ASN A 15 1.24 -27.06 10.55
CA ASN A 15 -0.12 -26.55 10.38
C ASN A 15 -0.16 -25.08 9.91
N ARG A 16 0.99 -24.39 9.79
CA ARG A 16 1.10 -23.09 9.11
C ARG A 16 1.35 -23.24 7.61
N LEU A 17 2.16 -24.21 7.19
CA LEU A 17 2.47 -24.43 5.78
C LEU A 17 1.25 -24.95 4.99
N THR A 18 0.45 -25.83 5.59
CA THR A 18 -0.71 -26.45 4.93
C THR A 18 -1.91 -25.52 4.71
N ARG A 19 -1.95 -24.31 5.29
CA ARG A 19 -3.15 -23.43 5.26
C ARG A 19 -3.10 -22.21 4.33
N GLN A 20 -2.01 -22.02 3.58
CA GLN A 20 -1.90 -20.91 2.61
C GLN A 20 -1.94 -21.36 1.13
N GLY A 21 -2.05 -22.66 0.84
CA GLY A 21 -1.85 -23.22 -0.51
C GLY A 21 -3.01 -23.13 -1.51
N ALA A 22 -4.22 -22.74 -1.09
CA ALA A 22 -5.51 -23.00 -1.77
C ALA A 22 -5.78 -22.29 -3.12
N GLY A 23 -4.73 -21.86 -3.83
CA GLY A 23 -4.82 -21.32 -5.20
C GLY A 23 -3.52 -21.37 -6.01
N GLY A 24 -2.44 -21.99 -5.50
CA GLY A 24 -1.10 -21.85 -6.09
C GLY A 24 -0.49 -23.07 -6.79
N ARG A 25 -1.06 -24.27 -6.62
CA ARG A 25 -0.44 -25.55 -7.04
C ARG A 25 -0.93 -26.05 -8.41
N ALA A 26 -0.76 -25.26 -9.45
CA ALA A 26 -1.15 -25.62 -10.82
C ALA A 26 0.00 -26.29 -11.61
N LEU A 27 -0.29 -27.48 -12.16
CA LEU A 27 0.65 -28.33 -12.91
C LEU A 27 0.16 -28.57 -14.34
N LEU A 28 1.09 -28.64 -15.29
CA LEU A 28 0.88 -29.23 -16.62
C LEU A 28 1.72 -30.52 -16.73
N ILE A 29 1.13 -31.58 -17.26
CA ILE A 29 1.85 -32.77 -17.73
C ILE A 29 1.83 -32.77 -19.26
N VAL A 30 2.97 -33.01 -19.90
CA VAL A 30 3.12 -33.21 -21.34
C VAL A 30 3.82 -34.56 -21.55
N ASP A 31 3.06 -35.55 -22.02
CA ASP A 31 3.51 -36.95 -22.18
C ASP A 31 2.58 -37.61 -23.21
N ASP A 32 3.11 -38.34 -24.20
CA ASP A 32 2.28 -38.98 -25.23
C ASP A 32 1.68 -40.32 -24.77
N ASP A 33 2.19 -40.91 -23.69
CA ASP A 33 1.54 -42.01 -22.99
C ASP A 33 0.37 -41.46 -22.15
N THR A 34 -0.84 -41.49 -22.74
CA THR A 34 -2.05 -40.98 -22.09
C THR A 34 -2.44 -41.74 -20.82
N ASP A 35 -2.09 -43.03 -20.71
CA ASP A 35 -2.44 -43.86 -19.57
C ASP A 35 -1.48 -43.59 -18.39
N PHE A 36 -0.20 -43.41 -18.67
CA PHE A 36 0.77 -42.88 -17.70
C PHE A 36 0.41 -41.46 -17.27
N ALA A 37 0.12 -40.56 -18.21
CA ALA A 37 -0.27 -39.17 -17.91
C ALA A 37 -1.56 -39.10 -17.09
N ALA A 38 -2.53 -39.99 -17.32
CA ALA A 38 -3.76 -40.12 -16.53
C ALA A 38 -3.47 -40.61 -15.11
N SER A 39 -2.62 -41.63 -14.97
CA SER A 39 -2.22 -42.20 -13.68
C SER A 39 -1.45 -41.18 -12.82
N LEU A 40 -0.48 -40.49 -13.43
CA LEU A 40 0.32 -39.44 -12.81
C LEU A 40 -0.54 -38.23 -12.38
N ALA A 41 -1.48 -37.82 -13.23
CA ALA A 41 -2.44 -36.77 -12.88
C ALA A 41 -3.42 -37.20 -11.78
N GLY A 42 -3.81 -38.48 -11.72
CA GLY A 42 -4.63 -39.04 -10.65
C GLY A 42 -3.93 -38.93 -9.29
N LEU A 43 -2.68 -39.40 -9.22
CA LEU A 43 -1.81 -39.28 -8.04
C LEU A 43 -1.68 -37.82 -7.58
N LEU A 44 -1.30 -36.92 -8.47
CA LEU A 44 -1.05 -35.52 -8.13
C LEU A 44 -2.32 -34.75 -7.75
N ARG A 45 -3.50 -35.17 -8.21
CA ARG A 45 -4.79 -34.61 -7.76
C ARG A 45 -5.20 -35.05 -6.34
N LEU A 46 -4.61 -36.12 -5.80
CA LEU A 46 -4.77 -36.48 -4.38
C LEU A 46 -3.89 -35.62 -3.47
N GLU A 47 -2.76 -35.13 -3.99
CA GLU A 47 -1.79 -34.24 -3.32
C GLU A 47 -2.13 -32.74 -3.51
N ASP A 48 -3.42 -32.42 -3.67
CA ASP A 48 -4.01 -31.09 -3.89
C ASP A 48 -3.46 -30.28 -5.10
N TYR A 49 -2.78 -30.90 -6.07
CA TYR A 49 -2.36 -30.21 -7.30
C TYR A 49 -3.48 -30.12 -8.34
N ARG A 50 -3.65 -28.92 -8.94
CA ARG A 50 -4.53 -28.70 -10.09
C ARG A 50 -3.80 -29.08 -11.38
N VAL A 51 -3.98 -30.34 -11.81
CA VAL A 51 -3.26 -30.92 -12.96
C VAL A 51 -4.03 -30.80 -14.29
N PHE A 52 -3.39 -30.15 -15.26
CA PHE A 52 -3.72 -30.17 -16.69
C PHE A 52 -2.83 -31.16 -17.44
N GLN A 53 -3.28 -31.60 -18.63
CA GLN A 53 -2.60 -32.63 -19.43
C GLN A 53 -2.58 -32.24 -20.91
N ALA A 54 -1.45 -32.48 -21.57
CA ALA A 54 -1.23 -32.39 -23.01
C ALA A 54 -0.53 -33.66 -23.50
N HIS A 55 -0.79 -34.05 -24.75
CA HIS A 55 -0.14 -35.18 -25.42
C HIS A 55 0.96 -34.74 -26.41
N ASP A 56 1.06 -33.43 -26.67
CA ASP A 56 2.03 -32.83 -27.59
C ASP A 56 2.37 -31.39 -27.19
N GLY A 57 3.36 -30.82 -27.89
CA GLY A 57 3.82 -29.45 -27.67
C GLY A 57 2.79 -28.38 -28.07
N GLU A 58 1.93 -28.64 -29.07
CA GLU A 58 0.93 -27.65 -29.52
C GLU A 58 -0.19 -27.49 -28.47
N THR A 59 -0.71 -28.61 -27.96
CA THR A 59 -1.68 -28.64 -26.86
C THR A 59 -1.08 -28.03 -25.58
N ALA A 60 0.18 -28.33 -25.27
CA ALA A 60 0.87 -27.73 -24.13
C ALA A 60 0.97 -26.20 -24.24
N LEU A 61 1.40 -25.69 -25.40
CA LEU A 61 1.50 -24.26 -25.68
C LEU A 61 0.13 -23.57 -25.68
N GLY A 62 -0.92 -24.24 -26.15
CA GLY A 62 -2.30 -23.73 -26.13
C GLY A 62 -2.98 -23.77 -24.75
N LEU A 63 -2.50 -24.61 -23.84
CA LEU A 63 -2.99 -24.66 -22.45
C LEU A 63 -2.41 -23.51 -21.60
N ILE A 64 -1.13 -23.17 -21.74
CA ILE A 64 -0.53 -22.07 -20.96
C ILE A 64 -1.05 -20.67 -21.34
N ASP A 65 -1.65 -20.49 -22.53
CA ASP A 65 -2.42 -19.28 -22.86
C ASP A 65 -3.73 -19.15 -22.05
N ARG A 66 -4.30 -20.28 -21.65
CA ARG A 66 -5.68 -20.39 -21.14
C ARG A 66 -5.75 -20.68 -19.65
N GLN A 67 -4.66 -21.13 -19.05
CA GLN A 67 -4.58 -21.57 -17.66
C GLN A 67 -3.28 -21.08 -17.05
N SER A 68 -3.35 -20.46 -15.87
CA SER A 68 -2.14 -20.19 -15.08
C SER A 68 -1.60 -21.51 -14.55
N VAL A 69 -0.41 -21.88 -15.03
CA VAL A 69 0.37 -23.05 -14.62
C VAL A 69 1.67 -22.53 -13.99
N SER A 70 2.13 -23.16 -12.92
CA SER A 70 3.39 -22.76 -12.26
C SER A 70 4.54 -23.73 -12.55
N VAL A 71 4.24 -25.02 -12.71
CA VAL A 71 5.24 -26.06 -13.01
C VAL A 71 4.75 -26.93 -14.16
N ALA A 72 5.64 -27.30 -15.08
CA ALA A 72 5.37 -28.23 -16.18
C ALA A 72 6.27 -29.47 -16.09
N LEU A 73 5.67 -30.65 -16.13
CA LEU A 73 6.34 -31.94 -16.29
C LEU A 73 6.28 -32.33 -17.77
N VAL A 74 7.42 -32.61 -18.41
CA VAL A 74 7.50 -32.84 -19.86
C VAL A 74 8.35 -34.08 -20.15
N ASP A 75 7.83 -35.13 -20.79
CA ASP A 75 8.67 -36.24 -21.24
C ASP A 75 9.61 -35.77 -22.39
N VAL A 76 10.84 -36.25 -22.39
CA VAL A 76 11.82 -36.08 -23.48
C VAL A 76 11.29 -36.60 -24.81
N ARG A 77 10.48 -37.67 -24.81
CA ARG A 77 9.85 -38.23 -26.02
C ARG A 77 8.37 -37.91 -26.02
N LEU A 78 7.88 -37.35 -27.12
CA LEU A 78 6.47 -37.01 -27.33
C LEU A 78 6.04 -37.51 -28.72
N GLY A 79 6.01 -38.83 -28.89
CA GLY A 79 5.67 -39.50 -30.15
C GLY A 79 6.62 -39.14 -31.30
N THR A 80 6.22 -38.17 -32.12
CA THR A 80 7.00 -37.62 -33.24
C THR A 80 7.77 -36.33 -32.90
N GLY A 81 7.65 -35.80 -31.67
CA GLY A 81 8.29 -34.56 -31.20
C GLY A 81 9.30 -34.78 -30.07
N ASP A 82 10.14 -33.76 -29.87
CA ASP A 82 11.16 -33.70 -28.81
C ASP A 82 10.69 -32.78 -27.66
N GLY A 83 10.63 -33.33 -26.44
CA GLY A 83 10.27 -32.58 -25.24
C GLY A 83 11.23 -31.45 -24.88
N ILE A 84 12.50 -31.53 -25.30
CA ILE A 84 13.50 -30.48 -25.09
C ILE A 84 13.15 -29.24 -25.93
N GLU A 85 12.62 -29.42 -27.14
CA GLU A 85 12.06 -28.32 -27.93
C GLU A 85 10.77 -27.75 -27.30
N VAL A 86 9.92 -28.61 -26.74
CA VAL A 86 8.70 -28.18 -26.04
C VAL A 86 9.05 -27.34 -24.80
N VAL A 87 10.00 -27.74 -23.96
CA VAL A 87 10.49 -26.91 -22.85
C VAL A 87 11.07 -25.59 -23.34
N ARG A 88 11.87 -25.59 -24.41
CA ARG A 88 12.42 -24.36 -25.01
C ARG A 88 11.31 -23.42 -25.49
N ALA A 89 10.22 -23.95 -26.05
CA ALA A 89 9.06 -23.17 -26.50
C ALA A 89 8.22 -22.65 -25.32
N LEU A 90 7.94 -23.48 -24.32
CA LEU A 90 7.24 -23.12 -23.08
C LEU A 90 8.00 -22.01 -22.33
N ARG A 91 9.29 -22.20 -22.06
CA ARG A 91 10.17 -21.22 -21.37
C ARG A 91 10.37 -19.91 -22.12
N LYS A 92 10.22 -19.91 -23.46
CA LYS A 92 10.25 -18.70 -24.30
C LYS A 92 8.93 -17.92 -24.22
N LYS A 93 7.82 -18.61 -23.95
CA LYS A 93 6.47 -18.05 -23.89
C LYS A 93 6.10 -17.58 -22.47
N ASP A 94 6.52 -18.34 -21.46
CA ASP A 94 6.48 -17.98 -20.05
C ASP A 94 7.90 -18.16 -19.43
N PRO A 95 8.65 -17.06 -19.22
CA PRO A 95 9.97 -17.09 -18.59
C PRO A 95 9.99 -17.41 -17.10
N ASP A 96 8.84 -17.47 -16.41
CA ASP A 96 8.73 -17.81 -14.99
C ASP A 96 8.25 -19.26 -14.75
N LEU A 97 7.57 -19.88 -15.72
CA LEU A 97 7.15 -21.29 -15.70
C LEU A 97 8.32 -22.25 -15.46
N VAL A 98 8.28 -23.03 -14.39
CA VAL A 98 9.34 -23.99 -14.04
C VAL A 98 9.09 -25.33 -14.76
N CYS A 99 9.98 -25.72 -15.67
CA CYS A 99 9.89 -26.99 -16.39
C CYS A 99 10.78 -28.06 -15.75
N VAL A 100 10.28 -29.29 -15.64
CA VAL A 100 11.01 -30.48 -15.21
C VAL A 100 10.89 -31.53 -16.30
N MET A 101 12.02 -32.07 -16.77
CA MET A 101 11.99 -33.16 -17.75
C MET A 101 11.69 -34.50 -17.07
N ILE A 102 10.90 -35.35 -17.73
CA ILE A 102 10.78 -36.76 -17.41
C ILE A 102 11.50 -37.54 -18.54
N THR A 103 12.25 -38.59 -18.21
CA THR A 103 12.98 -39.38 -19.23
C THR A 103 13.06 -40.86 -18.89
N ALA A 104 12.85 -41.72 -19.89
CA ALA A 104 13.13 -43.16 -19.78
C ALA A 104 14.63 -43.51 -19.93
N TYR A 105 15.46 -42.58 -20.41
CA TYR A 105 16.90 -42.78 -20.60
C TYR A 105 17.66 -41.48 -20.36
N ALA A 106 18.25 -41.32 -19.17
CA ALA A 106 19.20 -40.24 -18.90
C ALA A 106 20.63 -40.68 -19.28
N SER A 107 21.11 -40.26 -20.46
CA SER A 107 22.55 -40.03 -20.61
C SER A 107 22.90 -38.69 -19.92
N VAL A 108 24.18 -38.51 -19.57
CA VAL A 108 24.66 -37.22 -19.05
C VAL A 108 24.45 -36.11 -20.09
N GLU A 109 24.55 -36.44 -21.38
CA GLU A 109 24.36 -35.52 -22.50
C GLU A 109 22.92 -35.01 -22.55
N THR A 110 21.91 -35.89 -22.56
CA THR A 110 20.49 -35.50 -22.58
C THR A 110 20.07 -34.72 -21.33
N ALA A 111 20.63 -35.04 -20.15
CA ALA A 111 20.41 -34.26 -18.93
C ALA A 111 21.00 -32.84 -19.02
N VAL A 112 22.18 -32.69 -19.65
CA VAL A 112 22.80 -31.37 -19.91
C VAL A 112 22.00 -30.59 -20.96
N GLU A 113 21.54 -31.22 -22.03
CA GLU A 113 20.71 -30.60 -23.07
C GLU A 113 19.37 -30.07 -22.52
N ALA A 114 18.71 -30.85 -21.66
CA ALA A 114 17.49 -30.44 -20.96
C ALA A 114 17.69 -29.16 -20.13
N LEU A 115 18.75 -29.12 -19.32
CA LEU A 115 19.09 -27.95 -18.50
C LEU A 115 19.47 -26.74 -19.38
N GLN A 116 20.19 -26.95 -20.48
CA GLN A 116 20.51 -25.89 -21.45
C GLN A 116 19.28 -25.35 -22.20
N ALA A 117 18.24 -26.17 -22.41
CA ALA A 117 16.96 -25.74 -22.97
C ALA A 117 16.09 -24.95 -21.97
N GLY A 118 16.49 -24.88 -20.69
CA GLY A 118 15.79 -24.13 -19.65
C GLY A 118 14.90 -24.97 -18.73
N ALA A 119 15.06 -26.31 -18.72
CA ALA A 119 14.56 -27.11 -17.61
C ALA A 119 15.26 -26.74 -16.30
N TYR A 120 14.55 -26.83 -15.18
CA TYR A 120 15.08 -26.59 -13.84
C TYR A 120 15.64 -27.87 -13.20
N ASP A 121 15.02 -29.01 -13.47
CA ASP A 121 15.38 -30.32 -12.91
C ASP A 121 14.95 -31.44 -13.88
N TYR A 122 15.27 -32.70 -13.57
CA TYR A 122 14.81 -33.87 -14.34
C TYR A 122 14.51 -35.10 -13.45
N LEU A 123 13.70 -36.02 -13.97
CA LEU A 123 13.21 -37.20 -13.27
C LEU A 123 13.27 -38.43 -14.20
N MET A 124 13.81 -39.56 -13.72
CA MET A 124 14.01 -40.76 -14.53
C MET A 124 12.86 -41.76 -14.35
N LYS A 125 12.18 -42.17 -15.44
CA LYS A 125 11.24 -43.31 -15.45
C LYS A 125 12.06 -44.62 -15.31
N PRO A 126 11.72 -45.56 -14.39
CA PRO A 126 10.72 -45.45 -13.33
C PRO A 126 11.24 -44.68 -12.11
N PHE A 127 10.40 -43.80 -11.56
CA PHE A 127 10.64 -43.02 -10.34
C PHE A 127 9.60 -43.38 -9.27
N HIS A 128 9.90 -43.09 -8.00
CA HIS A 128 8.94 -43.23 -6.91
C HIS A 128 8.11 -41.96 -6.73
N CYS A 129 6.97 -42.08 -6.04
CA CYS A 129 6.13 -40.93 -5.67
C CYS A 129 6.92 -39.89 -4.87
N GLU A 130 7.81 -40.35 -3.96
CA GLU A 130 8.65 -39.49 -3.13
C GLU A 130 9.64 -38.65 -3.96
N ASP A 131 10.29 -39.25 -4.98
CA ASP A 131 11.21 -38.55 -5.90
C ASP A 131 10.50 -37.42 -6.65
N LEU A 132 9.29 -37.70 -7.14
CA LEU A 132 8.41 -36.74 -7.83
C LEU A 132 8.00 -35.59 -6.89
N LEU A 133 7.45 -35.91 -5.72
CA LEU A 133 6.93 -34.91 -4.78
C LEU A 133 8.05 -34.04 -4.19
N ALA A 134 9.22 -34.62 -3.89
CA ALA A 134 10.40 -33.85 -3.49
C ALA A 134 10.84 -32.89 -4.60
N THR A 135 10.79 -33.31 -5.87
CA THR A 135 11.15 -32.47 -7.02
C THR A 135 10.13 -31.34 -7.24
N LEU A 136 8.84 -31.63 -7.12
CA LEU A 136 7.79 -30.62 -7.17
C LEU A 136 7.88 -29.60 -6.03
N ASN A 137 8.16 -30.05 -4.80
CA ASN A 137 8.35 -29.14 -3.66
C ASN A 137 9.53 -28.17 -3.91
N ARG A 138 10.69 -28.65 -4.38
CA ARG A 138 11.81 -27.77 -4.80
C ARG A 138 11.38 -26.73 -5.85
N CYS A 139 10.55 -27.11 -6.81
CA CYS A 139 10.02 -26.20 -7.83
C CYS A 139 9.13 -25.10 -7.21
N PHE A 140 8.16 -25.47 -6.37
CA PHE A 140 7.23 -24.52 -5.75
C PHE A 140 7.91 -23.61 -4.72
N GLU A 141 8.88 -24.12 -3.94
CA GLU A 141 9.74 -23.33 -3.06
C GLU A 141 10.52 -22.27 -3.85
N ARG A 142 11.15 -22.65 -4.96
CA ARG A 142 11.87 -21.72 -5.85
C ARG A 142 10.95 -20.62 -6.40
N ILE A 143 9.73 -20.97 -6.82
CA ILE A 143 8.74 -20.01 -7.32
C ILE A 143 8.34 -19.02 -6.21
N GLN A 144 8.14 -19.50 -4.99
CA GLN A 144 7.78 -18.65 -3.86
C GLN A 144 8.94 -17.71 -3.46
N LEU A 145 10.17 -18.23 -3.36
CA LEU A 145 11.37 -17.44 -3.08
C LEU A 145 11.60 -16.32 -4.12
N LEU A 146 11.31 -16.56 -5.40
CA LEU A 146 11.40 -15.54 -6.45
C LEU A 146 10.33 -14.45 -6.30
N LYS A 147 9.08 -14.83 -5.97
CA LYS A 147 7.98 -13.89 -5.69
C LYS A 147 8.27 -13.01 -4.47
N ASP A 148 8.72 -13.61 -3.38
CA ASP A 148 9.07 -12.89 -2.14
C ASP A 148 10.26 -11.95 -2.33
N LYS A 149 11.29 -12.38 -3.09
CA LYS A 149 12.42 -11.52 -3.47
C LYS A 149 11.98 -10.33 -4.32
N ALA A 150 11.09 -10.51 -5.28
CA ALA A 150 10.57 -9.43 -6.11
C ALA A 150 9.76 -8.41 -5.27
N LEU A 151 8.89 -8.90 -4.38
CA LEU A 151 8.11 -8.07 -3.47
C LEU A 151 9.00 -7.30 -2.47
N ALA A 152 10.04 -7.94 -1.93
CA ALA A 152 11.02 -7.29 -1.06
C ALA A 152 11.82 -6.20 -1.80
N ALA A 153 12.26 -6.46 -3.04
CA ALA A 153 12.97 -5.48 -3.87
C ALA A 153 12.10 -4.27 -4.21
N ALA A 154 10.82 -4.48 -4.54
CA ALA A 154 9.86 -3.41 -4.78
C ALA A 154 9.65 -2.52 -3.55
N ARG A 155 9.44 -3.14 -2.37
CA ARG A 155 9.33 -2.43 -1.08
C ARG A 155 10.58 -1.62 -0.74
N LEU A 156 11.77 -2.19 -0.96
CA LEU A 156 13.04 -1.49 -0.72
C LEU A 156 13.20 -0.28 -1.64
N SER A 157 12.93 -0.43 -2.94
CA SER A 157 13.01 0.68 -3.90
C SER A 157 12.01 1.79 -3.59
N GLN A 158 10.80 1.44 -3.15
CA GLN A 158 9.81 2.42 -2.68
C GLN A 158 10.30 3.18 -1.43
N LYS A 159 10.87 2.48 -0.44
CA LYS A 159 11.43 3.08 0.78
C LYS A 159 12.58 4.04 0.45
N GLN A 160 13.54 3.61 -0.37
CA GLN A 160 14.68 4.41 -0.79
C GLN A 160 14.27 5.68 -1.57
N ARG A 161 13.25 5.60 -2.43
CA ARG A 161 12.70 6.78 -3.12
C ARG A 161 12.09 7.78 -2.14
N MET A 162 11.35 7.30 -1.14
CA MET A 162 10.74 8.14 -0.11
C MET A 162 11.80 8.80 0.79
N GLU A 163 12.83 8.05 1.19
CA GLU A 163 13.96 8.56 1.99
C GLU A 163 14.77 9.63 1.23
N ALA A 164 15.10 9.38 -0.05
CA ALA A 164 15.83 10.33 -0.88
C ALA A 164 15.01 11.61 -1.17
N MET A 165 13.71 11.46 -1.47
CA MET A 165 12.80 12.61 -1.56
C MET A 165 12.77 13.40 -0.24
N GLY A 166 12.64 12.71 0.89
CA GLY A 166 12.53 13.38 2.19
C GLY A 166 13.78 14.17 2.60
N GLN A 167 14.97 13.61 2.38
CA GLN A 167 16.24 14.32 2.62
C GLN A 167 16.38 15.58 1.75
N LEU A 168 16.11 15.47 0.45
CA LEU A 168 16.18 16.60 -0.47
C LEU A 168 15.15 17.68 -0.12
N THR A 169 13.90 17.29 0.16
CA THR A 169 12.83 18.23 0.54
C THR A 169 13.13 18.92 1.86
N SER A 170 13.69 18.22 2.85
CA SER A 170 14.08 18.80 4.14
C SER A 170 15.16 19.87 4.02
N GLY A 171 16.21 19.61 3.23
CA GLY A 171 17.27 20.59 2.96
C GLY A 171 16.76 21.83 2.21
N ILE A 172 16.04 21.61 1.10
CA ILE A 172 15.51 22.72 0.29
C ILE A 172 14.54 23.59 1.09
N ALA A 173 13.63 22.99 1.86
CA ALA A 173 12.63 23.74 2.61
C ALA A 173 13.22 24.48 3.84
N HIS A 174 14.30 23.98 4.45
CA HIS A 174 15.07 24.73 5.44
C HIS A 174 15.62 26.03 4.84
N ASP A 175 16.26 25.95 3.68
CA ASP A 175 16.88 27.12 3.04
C ASP A 175 15.84 28.14 2.55
N PHE A 176 14.70 27.66 2.01
CA PHE A 176 13.55 28.52 1.71
C PHE A 176 12.99 29.19 2.98
N ASN A 177 12.82 28.46 4.08
CA ASN A 177 12.32 29.03 5.34
C ASN A 177 13.25 30.13 5.88
N ASN A 178 14.56 29.97 5.76
CA ASN A 178 15.54 30.99 6.14
C ASN A 178 15.38 32.28 5.30
N ILE A 179 15.20 32.16 3.98
CA ILE A 179 14.96 33.30 3.08
C ILE A 179 13.62 33.97 3.42
N LEU A 180 12.55 33.18 3.59
CA LEU A 180 11.20 33.67 3.89
C LEU A 180 11.13 34.38 5.25
N ALA A 181 11.85 33.88 6.27
CA ALA A 181 11.93 34.54 7.58
C ALA A 181 12.58 35.93 7.50
N VAL A 182 13.65 36.08 6.70
CA VAL A 182 14.29 37.39 6.46
C VAL A 182 13.35 38.33 5.70
N GLN A 183 12.67 37.85 4.66
CA GLN A 183 11.69 38.66 3.91
C GLN A 183 10.52 39.11 4.79
N LEU A 184 9.92 38.19 5.56
CA LEU A 184 8.81 38.48 6.47
C LEU A 184 9.21 39.50 7.55
N SER A 185 10.45 39.44 8.05
CA SER A 185 11.00 40.42 8.99
C SER A 185 11.15 41.80 8.35
N ASN A 186 11.79 41.87 7.17
CA ASN A 186 11.97 43.13 6.43
C ASN A 186 10.64 43.79 6.06
N LEU A 187 9.66 43.01 5.62
CA LEU A 187 8.33 43.50 5.25
C LEU A 187 7.54 44.03 6.45
N ARG A 188 7.58 43.37 7.62
CA ARG A 188 7.01 43.91 8.88
C ARG A 188 7.68 45.22 9.31
N LEU A 189 8.99 45.33 9.11
CA LEU A 189 9.74 46.57 9.36
C LEU A 189 9.47 47.67 8.31
N LEU A 190 8.89 47.34 7.16
CA LEU A 190 8.37 48.30 6.18
C LEU A 190 6.92 48.70 6.50
N GLU A 191 6.06 47.75 6.85
CA GLU A 191 4.66 47.91 7.24
C GLU A 191 4.48 49.03 8.30
N GLU A 192 5.29 48.99 9.36
CA GLU A 192 5.31 50.02 10.42
C GLU A 192 5.68 51.42 9.89
N ARG A 193 6.55 51.51 8.87
CA ARG A 193 7.02 52.76 8.27
C ARG A 193 6.09 53.33 7.22
N VAL A 194 5.34 52.48 6.50
CA VAL A 194 4.41 52.89 5.43
C VAL A 194 2.97 53.04 5.90
N ARG A 195 2.64 52.74 7.17
CA ARG A 195 1.27 52.83 7.75
C ARG A 195 0.49 54.12 7.41
N HIS A 196 1.17 55.24 7.19
CA HIS A 196 0.55 56.53 6.86
C HIS A 196 0.48 56.84 5.34
N GLN A 197 0.84 55.89 4.48
CA GLN A 197 0.86 56.02 3.01
C GLN A 197 0.06 54.84 2.41
N PRO A 198 -1.25 55.00 2.15
CA PRO A 198 -2.16 53.89 1.85
C PRO A 198 -1.69 52.98 0.69
N GLU A 199 -1.30 53.59 -0.44
CA GLU A 199 -0.83 52.88 -1.64
C GLU A 199 0.42 52.02 -1.39
N LEU A 200 1.31 52.45 -0.48
CA LEU A 200 2.49 51.67 -0.10
C LEU A 200 2.17 50.62 0.97
N ALA A 201 1.20 50.88 1.85
CA ALA A 201 0.75 49.91 2.84
C ALA A 201 0.04 48.71 2.20
N GLU A 202 -0.76 48.94 1.15
CA GLU A 202 -1.41 47.90 0.35
C GLU A 202 -0.38 46.98 -0.33
N LEU A 203 0.59 47.55 -1.03
CA LEU A 203 1.68 46.79 -1.67
C LEU A 203 2.54 45.97 -0.67
N VAL A 204 2.74 46.48 0.55
CA VAL A 204 3.46 45.74 1.61
C VAL A 204 2.58 44.62 2.21
N ALA A 205 1.26 44.83 2.32
CA ALA A 205 0.32 43.80 2.76
C ALA A 205 0.25 42.62 1.77
N ASP A 206 0.20 42.91 0.46
CA ASP A 206 0.26 41.89 -0.60
C ASP A 206 1.56 41.09 -0.54
N ALA A 207 2.71 41.77 -0.41
CA ALA A 207 4.01 41.12 -0.26
C ALA A 207 4.09 40.24 1.00
N LEU A 208 3.48 40.67 2.11
CA LEU A 208 3.36 39.87 3.34
C LEU A 208 2.47 38.64 3.13
N ALA A 209 1.34 38.77 2.44
CA ALA A 209 0.43 37.66 2.14
C ALA A 209 1.09 36.61 1.23
N ALA A 210 1.78 37.04 0.18
CA ALA A 210 2.56 36.18 -0.70
C ALA A 210 3.71 35.46 0.06
N THR A 211 4.43 36.17 0.91
CA THR A 211 5.54 35.60 1.72
C THR A 211 5.04 34.55 2.71
N ARG A 212 3.89 34.78 3.37
CA ARG A 212 3.25 33.77 4.24
C ARG A 212 2.81 32.54 3.45
N SER A 213 2.17 32.75 2.30
CA SER A 213 1.72 31.67 1.41
C SER A 213 2.87 30.77 0.95
N GLY A 214 4.05 31.35 0.71
CA GLY A 214 5.29 30.61 0.46
C GLY A 214 5.74 29.75 1.66
N SER A 215 5.64 30.30 2.87
CA SER A 215 5.98 29.58 4.12
C SER A 215 5.00 28.44 4.44
N ASP A 216 3.73 28.59 4.07
CA ASP A 216 2.73 27.51 4.22
C ASP A 216 2.97 26.39 3.20
N LEU A 217 3.53 26.71 2.03
CA LEU A 217 3.91 25.74 1.00
C LEU A 217 5.16 24.95 1.39
N THR A 218 6.21 25.61 1.89
CA THR A 218 7.44 24.95 2.37
C THR A 218 7.17 24.07 3.59
N THR A 219 6.28 24.49 4.49
CA THR A 219 5.82 23.67 5.63
C THR A 219 5.08 22.42 5.16
N ARG A 220 4.22 22.51 4.14
CA ARG A 220 3.56 21.35 3.52
C ARG A 220 4.54 20.42 2.80
N LEU A 221 5.61 20.94 2.21
CA LEU A 221 6.70 20.14 1.65
C LEU A 221 7.51 19.41 2.76
N LEU A 222 7.83 20.09 3.87
CA LEU A 222 8.46 19.45 5.04
C LEU A 222 7.63 18.31 5.60
N GLY A 223 6.30 18.44 5.61
CA GLY A 223 5.39 17.36 6.00
C GLY A 223 5.55 16.06 5.19
N PHE A 224 5.93 16.16 3.90
CA PHE A 224 6.18 15.01 3.03
C PHE A 224 7.53 14.34 3.32
N GLY A 225 8.55 15.12 3.69
CA GLY A 225 9.93 14.65 3.83
C GLY A 225 10.41 14.36 5.25
N ALA A 226 9.73 14.86 6.28
CA ALA A 226 10.11 14.64 7.67
C ALA A 226 10.00 13.15 8.04
N ALA A 227 11.13 12.56 8.41
CA ALA A 227 11.24 11.22 8.98
C ALA A 227 10.26 11.00 10.15
N PRO A 228 9.84 9.75 10.44
CA PRO A 228 9.00 9.48 11.59
C PRO A 228 9.75 9.87 12.87
N SER A 229 9.30 10.96 13.51
CA SER A 229 9.72 11.31 14.87
C SER A 229 9.21 10.21 15.80
N GLU A 230 10.10 9.56 16.56
CA GLU A 230 9.75 8.36 17.33
C GLU A 230 8.84 8.63 18.55
N ASN A 231 8.58 9.90 18.85
CA ASN A 231 7.81 10.35 20.01
C ASN A 231 6.29 10.39 19.71
N ILE A 232 5.64 9.22 19.77
CA ILE A 232 4.17 9.10 19.75
C ILE A 232 3.61 9.67 21.06
N GLY A 233 2.63 10.57 20.96
CA GLY A 233 1.94 11.19 22.09
C GLY A 233 0.47 10.79 22.18
N LEU A 234 -0.07 10.87 23.39
CA LEU A 234 -1.50 10.73 23.64
C LEU A 234 -2.20 12.05 23.28
N VAL A 235 -3.13 12.03 22.34
CA VAL A 235 -3.78 13.23 21.80
C VAL A 235 -5.25 13.32 22.24
N ARG A 236 -5.62 14.49 22.78
CA ARG A 236 -6.97 14.83 23.23
C ARG A 236 -7.72 15.63 22.18
N LEU A 237 -8.57 14.95 21.42
CA LEU A 237 -9.33 15.52 20.31
C LEU A 237 -10.32 16.60 20.76
N ASP A 238 -10.79 16.52 22.01
CA ASP A 238 -11.66 17.49 22.67
C ASP A 238 -10.96 18.82 22.99
N GLU A 239 -9.63 18.84 23.07
CA GLU A 239 -8.82 20.06 23.24
C GLU A 239 -8.29 20.57 21.89
N GLU A 240 -7.79 19.66 21.05
CA GLU A 240 -7.12 19.94 19.76
C GLU A 240 -8.09 20.41 18.66
N LEU A 241 -9.22 19.71 18.45
CA LEU A 241 -10.13 20.05 17.35
C LEU A 241 -10.73 21.46 17.50
N PRO A 242 -11.21 21.89 18.68
CA PRO A 242 -11.67 23.26 18.86
C PRO A 242 -10.57 24.32 18.67
N ALA A 243 -9.31 23.99 18.95
CA ALA A 243 -8.18 24.90 18.73
C ALA A 243 -7.91 25.11 17.23
N LEU A 244 -7.83 24.03 16.46
CA LEU A 244 -7.67 24.08 15.01
C LEU A 244 -8.85 24.78 14.32
N ILE A 245 -10.09 24.49 14.71
CA ILE A 245 -11.27 25.10 14.06
C ILE A 245 -11.26 26.62 14.21
N ARG A 246 -10.91 27.16 15.38
CA ARG A 246 -10.75 28.61 15.58
C ARG A 246 -9.63 29.24 14.73
N MET A 247 -8.63 28.47 14.33
CA MET A 247 -7.60 28.92 13.38
C MET A 247 -8.13 28.92 11.93
N LEU A 248 -8.84 27.86 11.54
CA LEU A 248 -9.44 27.74 10.21
C LEU A 248 -10.55 28.78 9.99
N GLU A 249 -11.39 29.06 10.99
CA GLU A 249 -12.38 30.16 10.94
C GLU A 249 -11.71 31.52 10.68
N ARG A 250 -10.55 31.77 11.32
CA ARG A 250 -9.79 33.01 11.16
C ARG A 250 -8.95 33.12 9.87
N THR A 251 -8.94 32.08 9.04
CA THR A 251 -8.12 32.04 7.80
C THR A 251 -8.93 31.67 6.56
N LEU A 252 -10.08 31.02 6.72
CA LEU A 252 -10.97 30.55 5.65
C LEU A 252 -12.43 31.01 5.84
N GLY A 253 -12.79 31.56 7.01
CA GLY A 253 -14.18 31.91 7.37
C GLY A 253 -14.84 32.99 6.50
N ASP A 254 -14.03 33.84 5.85
CA ASP A 254 -14.50 34.83 4.87
C ASP A 254 -15.02 34.18 3.57
N THR A 255 -14.77 32.88 3.37
CA THR A 255 -15.19 32.10 2.19
C THR A 255 -16.03 30.87 2.56
N LEU A 256 -15.79 30.23 3.72
CA LEU A 256 -16.40 28.97 4.12
C LEU A 256 -17.16 29.08 5.44
N VAL A 257 -18.37 28.53 5.47
CA VAL A 257 -19.11 28.28 6.72
C VAL A 257 -18.58 27.00 7.35
N ILE A 258 -17.62 27.15 8.26
CA ILE A 258 -17.04 26.03 9.03
C ILE A 258 -17.99 25.62 10.16
N ARG A 259 -18.06 24.31 10.44
CA ARG A 259 -18.82 23.74 11.57
C ARG A 259 -18.02 22.64 12.24
N LEU A 260 -18.16 22.51 13.56
CA LEU A 260 -17.64 21.39 14.34
C LEU A 260 -18.78 20.66 15.06
N ARG A 261 -18.78 19.33 14.96
CA ARG A 261 -19.63 18.43 15.75
C ARG A 261 -18.75 17.39 16.42
N MET A 262 -18.91 17.17 17.72
CA MET A 262 -18.20 16.14 18.47
C MET A 262 -19.18 15.37 19.34
N GLU A 263 -18.93 14.07 19.49
CA GLU A 263 -19.59 13.24 20.50
C GLU A 263 -19.00 13.53 21.89
N ASP A 264 -19.82 13.48 22.95
CA ASP A 264 -19.32 13.58 24.31
C ASP A 264 -18.50 12.33 24.69
N GLY A 265 -17.36 12.52 25.34
CA GLY A 265 -16.49 11.40 25.74
C GLY A 265 -15.78 10.71 24.57
N LEU A 266 -15.24 11.50 23.62
CA LEU A 266 -14.29 10.98 22.62
C LEU A 266 -13.15 10.22 23.30
N SER A 267 -12.84 9.03 22.80
CA SER A 267 -11.68 8.28 23.25
C SER A 267 -10.37 9.01 22.85
N PRO A 268 -9.32 8.93 23.68
CA PRO A 268 -7.99 9.41 23.30
C PRO A 268 -7.40 8.53 22.19
N VAL A 269 -6.44 9.10 21.43
CA VAL A 269 -5.75 8.43 20.31
C VAL A 269 -4.24 8.63 20.43
N GLU A 270 -3.45 7.61 20.07
CA GLU A 270 -1.98 7.65 20.07
C GLU A 270 -1.47 8.09 18.70
N LEU A 271 -0.93 9.31 18.60
CA LEU A 271 -0.55 9.96 17.33
C LEU A 271 0.80 10.66 17.44
N LEU A 272 1.41 10.96 16.29
CA LEU A 272 2.54 11.89 16.24
C LEU A 272 2.04 13.34 16.41
N PRO A 273 2.57 14.13 17.36
CA PRO A 273 2.18 15.53 17.57
C PRO A 273 2.25 16.38 16.29
N GLY A 274 1.30 17.31 16.11
CA GLY A 274 1.21 18.20 14.94
C GLY A 274 0.84 17.53 13.60
N ARG A 275 0.97 16.20 13.46
CA ARG A 275 0.58 15.49 12.23
C ARG A 275 -0.93 15.48 12.00
N LEU A 276 -1.73 15.44 13.07
CA LEU A 276 -3.19 15.56 12.99
C LEU A 276 -3.61 16.95 12.49
N GLU A 277 -3.08 18.01 13.09
CA GLU A 277 -3.32 19.41 12.72
C GLU A 277 -2.99 19.65 11.24
N THR A 278 -1.76 19.28 10.83
CA THR A 278 -1.29 19.37 9.44
C THR A 278 -2.19 18.61 8.46
N SER A 279 -2.68 17.44 8.89
CA SER A 279 -3.58 16.62 8.07
C SER A 279 -4.94 17.26 7.86
N LEU A 280 -5.56 17.74 8.94
CA LEU A 280 -6.87 18.40 8.89
C LEU A 280 -6.80 19.75 8.16
N LEU A 281 -5.69 20.49 8.27
CA LEU A 281 -5.41 21.68 7.45
C LEU A 281 -5.32 21.34 5.95
N ASN A 282 -4.63 20.26 5.58
CA ASN A 282 -4.58 19.79 4.18
C ASN A 282 -5.97 19.41 3.65
N LEU A 283 -6.84 18.82 4.48
CA LEU A 283 -8.23 18.55 4.11
C LEU A 283 -9.06 19.83 3.95
N ALA A 284 -8.94 20.79 4.87
CA ALA A 284 -9.64 22.07 4.82
C ALA A 284 -9.28 22.90 3.57
N LEU A 285 -8.00 22.88 3.16
CA LEU A 285 -7.55 23.58 1.95
C LEU A 285 -7.99 22.86 0.67
N ASN A 286 -8.01 21.53 0.64
CA ASN A 286 -8.60 20.78 -0.48
C ASN A 286 -10.11 21.06 -0.62
N ALA A 287 -10.83 21.12 0.51
CA ALA A 287 -12.24 21.47 0.56
C ALA A 287 -12.53 22.90 0.06
N ARG A 288 -11.73 23.89 0.50
CA ARG A 288 -11.79 25.28 0.01
C ARG A 288 -11.66 25.33 -1.51
N ASP A 289 -10.66 24.66 -2.05
CA ASP A 289 -10.36 24.69 -3.49
C ASP A 289 -11.41 23.92 -4.32
N ALA A 290 -12.22 23.07 -3.70
CA ALA A 290 -13.41 22.44 -4.30
C ALA A 290 -14.71 23.28 -4.11
N MET A 291 -14.62 24.43 -3.44
CA MET A 291 -15.72 25.36 -3.14
C MET A 291 -15.33 26.82 -3.50
N PRO A 292 -14.95 27.12 -4.76
CA PRO A 292 -14.48 28.46 -5.16
C PRO A 292 -15.53 29.58 -5.04
N ALA A 293 -16.82 29.23 -5.02
CA ALA A 293 -17.93 30.15 -4.77
C ALA A 293 -18.35 30.21 -3.27
N GLY A 294 -17.54 29.64 -2.38
CA GLY A 294 -17.90 29.39 -0.98
C GLY A 294 -18.74 28.13 -0.78
N GLY A 295 -18.98 27.77 0.48
CA GLY A 295 -19.74 26.58 0.85
C GLY A 295 -19.64 26.24 2.33
N THR A 296 -20.04 25.03 2.71
CA THR A 296 -19.96 24.54 4.11
C THR A 296 -18.86 23.51 4.28
N LEU A 297 -18.08 23.64 5.36
CA LEU A 297 -17.05 22.69 5.76
C LEU A 297 -17.37 22.12 7.15
N ASP A 298 -17.94 20.93 7.17
CA ASP A 298 -18.41 20.23 8.36
C ASP A 298 -17.33 19.25 8.88
N PHE A 299 -16.81 19.51 10.07
CA PHE A 299 -15.97 18.61 10.85
C PHE A 299 -16.82 17.81 11.84
N GLU A 300 -16.55 16.51 11.94
CA GLU A 300 -17.31 15.59 12.78
C GLU A 300 -16.39 14.58 13.46
N ALA A 301 -16.39 14.50 14.79
CA ALA A 301 -15.62 13.51 15.56
C ALA A 301 -16.54 12.63 16.42
N ARG A 302 -16.38 11.30 16.36
CA ARG A 302 -17.17 10.32 17.11
C ARG A 302 -16.42 9.02 17.37
N ASN A 303 -16.77 8.30 18.43
CA ASN A 303 -16.37 6.92 18.67
C ASN A 303 -17.10 5.99 17.68
N VAL A 304 -16.43 4.94 17.19
CA VAL A 304 -17.01 3.90 16.34
C VAL A 304 -16.44 2.55 16.72
N ARG A 305 -17.30 1.56 16.93
CA ARG A 305 -16.90 0.17 17.18
C ARG A 305 -17.13 -0.68 15.94
N LEU A 306 -16.06 -1.22 15.37
CA LEU A 306 -16.12 -2.11 14.21
C LEU A 306 -16.28 -3.56 14.68
N GLY A 307 -17.46 -4.14 14.43
CA GLY A 307 -17.78 -5.55 14.69
C GLY A 307 -17.83 -6.36 13.39
N LEU A 308 -17.61 -7.68 13.48
CA LEU A 308 -17.50 -8.58 12.32
C LEU A 308 -18.70 -8.49 11.36
N ASP A 309 -19.92 -8.37 11.89
CA ASP A 309 -21.16 -8.35 11.11
C ASP A 309 -21.68 -6.90 10.93
N GLY A 310 -21.88 -6.47 9.67
CA GLY A 310 -22.59 -5.21 9.35
C GLY A 310 -21.72 -3.96 9.15
N HIS A 311 -20.48 -4.10 8.64
CA HIS A 311 -19.58 -2.97 8.39
C HIS A 311 -20.18 -1.82 7.54
N GLN A 312 -20.16 -0.60 8.08
CA GLN A 312 -20.10 0.65 7.32
C GLN A 312 -18.74 1.33 7.56
N GLY A 313 -17.71 0.86 6.85
CA GLY A 313 -16.34 1.35 6.97
C GLY A 313 -15.37 0.61 6.04
N PRO A 314 -14.07 0.94 6.07
CA PRO A 314 -13.05 0.22 5.30
C PRO A 314 -13.03 -1.28 5.63
N THR A 315 -13.07 -2.13 4.60
CA THR A 315 -13.12 -3.60 4.73
C THR A 315 -11.78 -4.24 5.12
N ASP A 316 -10.75 -3.45 5.39
CA ASP A 316 -9.40 -3.90 5.75
C ASP A 316 -8.87 -3.24 7.05
N LEU A 317 -9.80 -2.82 7.92
CA LEU A 317 -9.53 -2.57 9.34
C LEU A 317 -9.75 -3.85 10.17
N VAL A 318 -9.06 -3.94 11.30
CA VAL A 318 -9.29 -5.01 12.29
C VAL A 318 -10.51 -4.65 13.15
N PRO A 319 -11.41 -5.58 13.50
CA PRO A 319 -12.50 -5.31 14.44
C PRO A 319 -11.99 -4.78 15.78
N GLY A 320 -12.57 -3.68 16.28
CA GLY A 320 -12.06 -2.97 17.46
C GLY A 320 -12.75 -1.63 17.72
N ASP A 321 -12.25 -0.91 18.72
CA ASP A 321 -12.70 0.45 19.08
C ASP A 321 -11.86 1.49 18.33
N TYR A 322 -12.50 2.37 17.58
CA TYR A 322 -11.90 3.44 16.80
C TYR A 322 -12.50 4.79 17.16
N VAL A 323 -11.76 5.86 16.89
CA VAL A 323 -12.31 7.22 16.80
C VAL A 323 -12.27 7.65 15.34
N VAL A 324 -13.37 8.19 14.84
CA VAL A 324 -13.51 8.60 13.45
C VAL A 324 -13.64 10.12 13.39
N ILE A 325 -12.63 10.76 12.80
CA ILE A 325 -12.64 12.20 12.49
C ILE A 325 -12.99 12.35 11.01
N SER A 326 -14.11 12.97 10.70
CA SER A 326 -14.53 13.25 9.34
C SER A 326 -14.43 14.74 9.02
N VAL A 327 -13.99 15.05 7.80
CA VAL A 327 -14.06 16.38 7.20
C VAL A 327 -14.93 16.26 5.95
N ALA A 328 -15.98 17.07 5.85
CA ALA A 328 -16.95 17.03 4.76
C ALA A 328 -17.19 18.42 4.16
N ASP A 329 -17.02 18.54 2.84
CA ASP A 329 -17.34 19.74 2.07
C ASP A 329 -18.66 19.63 1.30
N SER A 330 -19.17 20.78 0.84
CA SER A 330 -20.30 20.89 -0.08
C SER A 330 -19.84 21.27 -1.51
N GLY A 331 -18.66 20.82 -1.93
CA GLY A 331 -18.02 21.23 -3.17
C GLY A 331 -18.42 20.41 -4.41
N GLU A 332 -17.62 20.54 -5.46
CA GLU A 332 -17.84 19.85 -6.74
C GLU A 332 -17.78 18.31 -6.62
N GLY A 333 -17.08 17.78 -5.61
CA GLY A 333 -16.89 16.35 -5.41
C GLY A 333 -15.97 15.70 -6.45
N MET A 334 -15.86 14.37 -6.43
CA MET A 334 -14.99 13.61 -7.33
C MET A 334 -15.78 12.63 -8.19
N SER A 335 -15.41 12.52 -9.47
CA SER A 335 -15.84 11.41 -10.32
C SER A 335 -15.21 10.08 -9.83
N PRO A 336 -15.79 8.90 -10.13
CA PRO A 336 -15.23 7.62 -9.72
C PRO A 336 -13.77 7.41 -10.15
N ALA A 337 -13.39 7.91 -11.33
CA ALA A 337 -12.03 7.81 -11.86
C ALA A 337 -11.04 8.73 -11.12
N VAL A 338 -11.47 9.94 -10.71
CA VAL A 338 -10.66 10.83 -9.88
C VAL A 338 -10.53 10.26 -8.47
N ARG A 339 -11.64 9.80 -7.87
CA ARG A 339 -11.67 9.22 -6.52
C ARG A 339 -10.78 7.98 -6.39
N ALA A 340 -10.76 7.12 -7.41
CA ALA A 340 -9.89 5.93 -7.45
C ALA A 340 -8.38 6.26 -7.46
N ARG A 341 -8.02 7.49 -7.86
CA ARG A 341 -6.63 7.97 -7.98
C ARG A 341 -6.28 9.09 -6.99
N ALA A 342 -7.21 9.51 -6.13
CA ALA A 342 -7.02 10.64 -5.21
C ALA A 342 -5.93 10.38 -4.14
N LEU A 343 -5.48 9.13 -3.99
CA LEU A 343 -4.37 8.72 -3.12
C LEU A 343 -3.06 8.45 -3.90
N ASP A 344 -3.05 8.57 -5.23
CA ASP A 344 -1.82 8.49 -6.04
C ASP A 344 -0.93 9.71 -5.70
N PRO A 345 0.35 9.52 -5.31
CA PRO A 345 1.27 10.64 -5.14
C PRO A 345 1.43 11.47 -6.42
N LEU A 346 1.40 12.80 -6.27
CA LEU A 346 1.49 13.78 -7.36
C LEU A 346 0.27 13.82 -8.32
N PHE A 347 -0.81 13.07 -8.05
CA PHE A 347 -2.04 13.20 -8.83
C PHE A 347 -2.82 14.45 -8.41
N THR A 348 -3.25 15.24 -9.40
CA THR A 348 -4.00 16.48 -9.21
C THR A 348 -4.95 16.69 -10.38
N THR A 349 -6.11 17.28 -10.11
CA THR A 349 -7.06 17.79 -11.12
C THR A 349 -6.90 19.30 -11.38
N LYS A 350 -6.09 19.99 -10.58
CA LYS A 350 -5.87 21.44 -10.64
C LYS A 350 -4.86 21.82 -11.73
N PRO A 351 -4.88 23.06 -12.25
CA PRO A 351 -3.88 23.58 -13.18
C PRO A 351 -2.43 23.43 -12.69
N PRO A 352 -1.44 23.36 -13.60
CA PRO A 352 -0.02 23.34 -13.24
C PRO A 352 0.37 24.57 -12.39
N GLY A 353 0.83 24.32 -11.16
CA GLY A 353 1.18 25.33 -10.17
C GLY A 353 0.17 25.49 -9.02
N GLU A 354 -1.10 25.13 -9.22
CA GLU A 354 -2.17 25.31 -8.21
C GLU A 354 -2.39 24.06 -7.33
N GLY A 355 -1.91 22.88 -7.75
CA GLY A 355 -2.01 21.65 -6.98
C GLY A 355 -0.79 20.74 -7.13
N CYS A 356 -0.12 20.45 -6.02
CA CYS A 356 1.05 19.57 -5.98
C CYS A 356 0.68 18.06 -5.91
N GLY A 357 -0.58 17.71 -5.64
CA GLY A 357 -1.02 16.31 -5.56
C GLY A 357 -0.45 15.50 -4.39
N LEU A 358 0.10 16.16 -3.36
CA LEU A 358 0.68 15.50 -2.17
C LEU A 358 -0.21 15.59 -0.93
N GLY A 359 -1.18 16.51 -0.88
CA GLY A 359 -1.97 16.79 0.32
C GLY A 359 -2.73 15.58 0.86
N LEU A 360 -3.55 14.93 0.04
CA LEU A 360 -4.34 13.77 0.47
C LEU A 360 -3.50 12.48 0.67
N PRO A 361 -2.51 12.15 -0.19
CA PRO A 361 -1.57 11.06 0.08
C PRO A 361 -0.79 11.21 1.40
N MET A 362 -0.47 12.44 1.85
CA MET A 362 0.13 12.64 3.17
C MET A 362 -0.82 12.27 4.32
N VAL A 363 -2.12 12.57 4.21
CA VAL A 363 -3.10 12.21 5.24
C VAL A 363 -3.29 10.70 5.31
N ASP A 364 -3.38 10.00 4.18
CA ASP A 364 -3.50 8.54 4.16
C ASP A 364 -2.24 7.87 4.75
N ASN A 365 -1.04 8.34 4.40
CA ASN A 365 0.21 7.84 5.00
C ASN A 365 0.29 8.08 6.51
N PHE A 366 -0.12 9.25 7.01
CA PHE A 366 -0.20 9.53 8.44
C PHE A 366 -1.16 8.57 9.16
N VAL A 367 -2.38 8.43 8.64
CA VAL A 367 -3.42 7.61 9.27
C VAL A 367 -3.04 6.11 9.26
N ARG A 368 -2.41 5.61 8.18
CA ARG A 368 -1.83 4.26 8.14
C ARG A 368 -0.68 4.09 9.15
N GLY A 369 0.16 5.11 9.31
CA GLY A 369 1.26 5.12 10.28
C GLY A 369 0.77 4.97 11.73
N SER A 370 -0.40 5.54 12.04
CA SER A 370 -1.10 5.36 13.32
C SER A 370 -1.97 4.08 13.39
N GLY A 371 -1.77 3.09 12.51
CA GLY A 371 -2.55 1.84 12.51
C GLY A 371 -4.01 1.98 12.09
N GLY A 372 -4.38 3.12 11.51
CA GLY A 372 -5.75 3.48 11.12
C GLY A 372 -6.04 3.28 9.62
N ARG A 373 -7.15 3.87 9.16
CA ARG A 373 -7.46 3.97 7.73
C ARG A 373 -8.21 5.24 7.33
N LEU A 374 -7.87 5.79 6.17
CA LEU A 374 -8.63 6.84 5.50
C LEU A 374 -9.71 6.24 4.60
N ALA A 375 -10.95 6.75 4.69
CA ALA A 375 -12.04 6.47 3.76
C ALA A 375 -12.45 7.74 3.00
N ILE A 376 -12.92 7.59 1.76
CA ILE A 376 -13.42 8.68 0.92
C ILE A 376 -14.82 8.33 0.43
N ASP A 377 -15.84 9.07 0.89
CA ASP A 377 -17.13 9.16 0.19
C ASP A 377 -17.16 10.46 -0.61
N SER A 378 -17.51 10.38 -1.88
CA SER A 378 -17.50 11.53 -2.79
C SER A 378 -18.19 11.16 -4.10
N ALA A 379 -18.96 12.09 -4.64
CA ALA A 379 -19.63 11.99 -5.94
C ALA A 379 -19.78 13.40 -6.56
N PRO A 380 -19.85 13.52 -7.90
CA PRO A 380 -20.00 14.81 -8.56
C PRO A 380 -21.25 15.57 -8.09
N GLY A 381 -21.10 16.85 -7.75
CA GLY A 381 -22.17 17.72 -7.28
C GLY A 381 -22.70 17.40 -5.87
N ARG A 382 -22.01 16.55 -5.09
CA ARG A 382 -22.38 16.19 -3.70
C ARG A 382 -21.29 16.52 -2.66
N GLY A 383 -20.21 17.17 -3.07
CA GLY A 383 -19.02 17.36 -2.23
C GLY A 383 -18.25 16.07 -1.94
N THR A 384 -17.30 16.18 -1.02
CA THR A 384 -16.45 15.09 -0.54
C THR A 384 -16.51 15.00 0.98
N ARG A 385 -16.60 13.77 1.50
CA ARG A 385 -16.36 13.42 2.91
C ARG A 385 -15.15 12.50 3.00
N ILE A 386 -14.15 12.91 3.77
CA ILE A 386 -12.98 12.10 4.11
C ILE A 386 -13.05 11.76 5.59
N SER A 387 -13.01 10.47 5.91
CA SER A 387 -13.10 9.96 7.28
C SER A 387 -11.82 9.24 7.67
N LEU A 388 -11.18 9.72 8.74
CA LEU A 388 -9.95 9.19 9.31
C LEU A 388 -10.32 8.28 10.49
N TYR A 389 -10.21 6.96 10.30
CA TYR A 389 -10.42 5.96 11.35
C TYR A 389 -9.09 5.78 12.09
N LEU A 390 -9.03 6.20 13.34
CA LEU A 390 -7.86 6.12 14.21
C LEU A 390 -8.12 5.12 15.33
N PRO A 391 -7.22 4.16 15.63
CA PRO A 391 -7.44 3.23 16.73
C PRO A 391 -7.44 3.99 18.07
N ARG A 392 -8.35 3.60 18.96
CA ARG A 392 -8.39 4.10 20.33
C ARG A 392 -7.08 3.77 21.06
N ALA A 393 -6.54 4.74 21.79
CA ALA A 393 -5.38 4.55 22.66
C ALA A 393 -5.67 3.50 23.74
N VAL A 394 -4.74 2.57 23.95
CA VAL A 394 -4.95 1.38 24.81
C VAL A 394 -4.60 1.70 26.27
N GLN A 395 -3.71 2.67 26.51
CA GLN A 395 -3.29 3.07 27.85
C GLN A 395 -3.60 4.54 28.12
N TRP A 396 -4.61 4.79 28.96
CA TRP A 396 -4.70 6.03 29.72
C TRP A 396 -4.04 5.79 31.09
N PRO A 397 -3.02 6.57 31.50
CA PRO A 397 -2.53 6.51 32.88
C PRO A 397 -3.63 7.06 33.79
N SER A 398 -4.33 6.15 34.49
CA SER A 398 -5.45 6.47 35.39
C SER A 398 -5.12 7.69 36.25
N GLY A 399 -5.87 8.78 36.05
CA GLY A 399 -5.57 10.06 36.68
C GLY A 399 -5.50 9.91 38.19
N GLY A 400 -4.38 10.31 38.79
CA GLY A 400 -4.16 10.31 40.23
C GLY A 400 -5.02 11.35 40.92
N ALA A 401 -6.33 11.13 40.97
CA ALA A 401 -7.28 11.93 41.73
C ALA A 401 -7.08 11.64 43.23
N ASN A 402 -6.14 12.33 43.84
CA ASN A 402 -5.99 12.42 45.28
C ASN A 402 -5.53 13.83 45.69
N MET A 403 -5.86 14.20 46.92
CA MET A 403 -5.90 15.56 47.47
C MET A 403 -4.61 16.39 47.31
#